data_AF-A0A3D8L8Z0-F1
#
_entry.id   AF-A0A3D8L8Z0-F1
#
_cell.length_a   1.000
_cell.length_b   1.000
_cell.length_c   1.000
_cell.angle_alpha   90.00
_cell.angle_beta   90.00
_cell.angle_gamma   90.00
#
_symmetry.space_group_name_H-M   'P 1'
#
loop_
_entity.id
_entity.type
_entity.pdbx_description
1 polymer ?
#
loop_
_entity_poly.entity_id
_entity_poly.type
_entity_poly.pdbx_seq_one_letter_code
_entity_poly.pdbx_strand_id
1 'polypeptide(L)'
;MKTFFYVMAGVAIVLLVLYTYIGGFTAPDVSVITSETKYVAGQPYEGTIKDEALSKTFQRAAEVLDNNELEGMLGNIYYNDPDKSGDSLRAFVGIIVPDTNNITLPAGYELRTVPGGRQVVRAEVNATIAVAPDKLYAAVFDYAQEENLQLEDFYVEWFPEDDRGVVEVPVRQ
;
A
#
# COMPACT_ATOMS: atom_id res chain seq x y z
N MET A 1 -9.00 44.54 -3.94
CA MET A 1 -8.70 43.76 -2.71
C MET A 1 -9.81 42.76 -2.36
N LYS A 2 -11.07 43.16 -2.14
CA LYS A 2 -12.16 42.22 -1.77
C LYS A 2 -12.40 41.08 -2.78
N THR A 3 -12.42 41.37 -4.08
CA THR A 3 -12.55 40.35 -5.14
C THR A 3 -11.42 39.33 -5.13
N PHE A 4 -10.19 39.76 -4.84
CA PHE A 4 -9.04 38.86 -4.71
C PHE A 4 -9.22 37.90 -3.52
N PHE A 5 -9.72 38.40 -2.37
CA PHE A 5 -10.03 37.56 -1.23
C PHE A 5 -11.14 36.54 -1.51
N TYR A 6 -12.19 36.92 -2.24
CA TYR A 6 -13.25 35.97 -2.62
C TYR A 6 -12.76 34.90 -3.59
N VAL A 7 -11.90 35.26 -4.55
CA VAL A 7 -11.27 34.29 -5.45
C VAL A 7 -10.36 33.33 -4.68
N MET A 8 -9.52 33.86 -3.79
CA MET A 8 -8.61 33.04 -2.97
C MET A 8 -9.38 32.11 -2.02
N ALA A 9 -10.45 32.61 -1.37
CA ALA A 9 -11.33 31.80 -0.55
C ALA A 9 -12.03 30.71 -1.36
N GLY A 10 -12.50 31.04 -2.58
CA GLY A 10 -13.08 30.07 -3.50
C GLY A 10 -12.10 28.95 -3.85
N VAL A 11 -10.87 29.29 -4.22
CA VAL A 11 -9.81 28.30 -4.51
C VAL A 11 -9.50 27.43 -3.28
N ALA A 12 -9.37 28.03 -2.11
CA ALA A 12 -9.12 27.30 -0.87
C ALA A 12 -10.24 26.30 -0.55
N ILE A 13 -11.51 26.68 -0.75
CA ILE A 13 -12.66 25.79 -0.56
C ILE A 13 -12.58 24.62 -1.54
N VAL A 14 -12.31 24.86 -2.83
CA VAL A 14 -12.18 23.78 -3.81
C VAL A 14 -11.07 22.80 -3.42
N LEU A 15 -9.89 23.32 -3.03
CA LEU A 15 -8.78 22.47 -2.58
C LEU A 15 -9.13 21.66 -1.32
N LEU A 16 -9.83 22.25 -0.35
CA LEU A 16 -10.27 21.55 0.85
C LEU A 16 -11.27 20.43 0.52
N VAL A 17 -12.21 20.68 -0.38
CA VAL A 17 -13.18 19.67 -0.83
C VAL A 17 -12.46 18.51 -1.51
N LEU A 18 -11.54 18.80 -2.44
CA LEU A 18 -10.74 17.77 -3.11
C LEU A 18 -9.90 16.97 -2.12
N TYR A 19 -9.22 17.64 -1.19
CA TYR A 19 -8.40 16.98 -0.18
C TYR A 19 -9.25 16.08 0.75
N THR A 20 -10.45 16.50 1.09
CA THR A 20 -11.38 15.68 1.88
C THR A 20 -11.87 14.47 1.07
N TYR A 21 -12.20 14.68 -0.21
CA TYR A 21 -12.70 13.64 -1.11
C TYR A 21 -11.70 12.49 -1.31
N ILE A 22 -10.40 12.79 -1.40
CA ILE A 22 -9.36 11.75 -1.52
C ILE A 22 -8.97 11.08 -0.20
N GLY A 23 -9.68 11.38 0.90
CA GLY A 23 -9.39 10.83 2.23
C GLY A 23 -8.28 11.56 3.00
N GLY A 24 -7.95 12.80 2.62
CA GLY A 24 -6.88 13.60 3.23
C GLY A 24 -7.05 13.87 4.73
N PHE A 25 -8.27 13.86 5.26
CA PHE A 25 -8.55 14.00 6.69
C PHE A 25 -8.90 12.69 7.41
N THR A 26 -8.99 11.55 6.70
CA THR A 26 -9.27 10.25 7.32
C THR A 26 -8.07 9.79 8.15
N ALA A 27 -8.31 9.41 9.40
CA ALA A 27 -7.30 8.78 10.26
C ALA A 27 -7.29 7.26 10.05
N PRO A 28 -6.11 6.63 9.98
CA PRO A 28 -6.02 5.16 9.96
C PRO A 28 -6.49 4.54 11.27
N ASP A 29 -7.12 3.36 11.19
CA ASP A 29 -7.34 2.46 12.31
C ASP A 29 -6.13 1.53 12.43
N VAL A 30 -5.58 1.35 13.64
CA VAL A 30 -4.37 0.55 13.87
C VAL A 30 -4.60 -0.46 14.98
N SER A 31 -4.22 -1.71 14.75
CA SER A 31 -4.36 -2.79 15.73
C SER A 31 -3.28 -3.86 15.58
N VAL A 32 -3.01 -4.59 16.67
CA VAL A 32 -2.20 -5.81 16.61
C VAL A 32 -3.13 -7.00 16.40
N ILE A 33 -2.90 -7.76 15.34
CA ILE A 33 -3.70 -8.94 15.00
C ILE A 33 -2.80 -10.14 14.63
N THR A 34 -3.40 -11.31 14.51
CA THR A 34 -2.77 -12.47 13.88
C THR A 34 -3.03 -12.42 12.37
N SER A 35 -1.97 -12.43 11.56
CA SER A 35 -2.06 -12.34 10.10
C SER A 35 -2.70 -13.57 9.47
N GLU A 36 -3.34 -13.35 8.32
CA GLU A 36 -3.81 -14.42 7.45
C GLU A 36 -2.75 -14.72 6.37
N THR A 37 -2.83 -15.92 5.79
CA THR A 37 -2.01 -16.23 4.62
C THR A 37 -2.45 -15.38 3.44
N LYS A 38 -1.50 -14.73 2.77
CA LYS A 38 -1.74 -13.98 1.54
C LYS A 38 -0.97 -14.60 0.37
N TYR A 39 -1.57 -14.53 -0.81
CA TYR A 39 -0.97 -14.99 -2.06
C TYR A 39 -0.82 -13.78 -2.97
N VAL A 40 0.41 -13.50 -3.40
CA VAL A 40 0.73 -12.34 -4.24
C VAL A 40 1.22 -12.84 -5.58
N ALA A 41 0.50 -12.55 -6.65
CA ALA A 41 0.90 -12.80 -8.02
C ALA A 41 1.48 -11.51 -8.62
N GLY A 42 2.76 -11.50 -8.97
CA GLY A 42 3.44 -10.25 -9.30
C GLY A 42 4.84 -10.42 -9.85
N GLN A 43 5.59 -9.32 -9.87
CA GLN A 43 6.97 -9.28 -10.39
C GLN A 43 7.92 -8.72 -9.32
N PRO A 44 9.14 -9.27 -9.20
CA PRO A 44 10.15 -8.68 -8.34
C PRO A 44 10.64 -7.35 -8.93
N TYR A 45 10.90 -6.41 -8.04
CA TYR A 45 11.53 -5.14 -8.34
C TYR A 45 12.70 -4.91 -7.37
N GLU A 46 13.85 -4.55 -7.91
CA GLU A 46 15.01 -4.11 -7.14
C GLU A 46 15.66 -2.93 -7.84
N GLY A 47 15.69 -1.78 -7.17
CA GLY A 47 16.18 -0.53 -7.75
C GLY A 47 15.90 0.65 -6.84
N THR A 48 15.75 1.85 -7.38
CA THR A 48 15.44 3.06 -6.60
C THR A 48 13.97 3.45 -6.73
N ILE A 49 13.39 4.07 -5.70
CA ILE A 49 11.98 4.55 -5.74
C ILE A 49 11.67 5.53 -6.90
N LYS A 50 12.69 6.09 -7.55
CA LYS A 50 12.59 7.06 -8.66
C LYS A 50 12.73 6.43 -10.04
N ASP A 51 12.98 5.12 -10.11
CA ASP A 51 13.18 4.42 -11.38
C ASP A 51 11.86 4.27 -12.14
N GLU A 52 11.89 4.55 -13.44
CA GLU A 52 10.74 4.34 -14.33
C GLU A 52 10.33 2.86 -14.36
N ALA A 53 11.28 1.94 -14.15
CA ALA A 53 10.99 0.51 -14.07
C ALA A 53 9.98 0.18 -12.96
N LEU A 54 10.04 0.87 -11.81
CA LEU A 54 9.09 0.68 -10.72
C LEU A 54 7.67 1.08 -11.15
N SER A 55 7.53 2.25 -11.77
CA SER A 55 6.25 2.73 -12.27
C SER A 55 5.66 1.79 -13.33
N LYS A 56 6.50 1.21 -14.20
CA LYS A 56 6.08 0.21 -15.18
C LYS A 56 5.57 -1.08 -14.52
N THR A 57 6.20 -1.53 -13.43
CA THR A 57 5.73 -2.70 -12.69
C THR A 57 4.35 -2.45 -12.07
N PHE A 58 4.11 -1.28 -11.48
CA PHE A 58 2.78 -0.90 -10.97
C PHE A 58 1.73 -0.79 -12.09
N GLN A 59 2.08 -0.14 -13.20
CA GLN A 59 1.19 -0.02 -14.36
C GLN A 59 0.81 -1.39 -14.89
N ARG A 60 1.76 -2.33 -14.99
CA ARG A 60 1.47 -3.69 -15.43
C ARG A 60 0.52 -4.41 -14.46
N ALA A 61 0.68 -4.23 -13.15
CA ALA A 61 -0.24 -4.80 -12.17
C ALA A 61 -1.67 -4.27 -12.33
N ALA A 62 -1.83 -2.96 -12.56
CA ALA A 62 -3.12 -2.35 -12.87
C ALA A 62 -3.71 -2.91 -14.17
N GLU A 63 -2.93 -2.99 -15.24
CA GLU A 63 -3.37 -3.54 -16.53
C GLU A 63 -3.85 -5.00 -16.42
N VAL A 64 -3.20 -5.83 -15.59
CA VAL A 64 -3.63 -7.23 -15.36
C VAL A 64 -5.01 -7.29 -14.73
N LEU A 65 -5.34 -6.39 -13.80
CA LEU A 65 -6.68 -6.30 -13.21
C LEU A 65 -7.69 -5.73 -14.21
N ASP A 66 -7.35 -4.62 -14.88
CA ASP A 66 -8.24 -3.96 -15.84
C ASP A 66 -8.62 -4.88 -17.02
N ASN A 67 -7.67 -5.71 -17.47
CA ASN A 67 -7.88 -6.69 -18.53
C ASN A 67 -8.52 -8.01 -18.05
N ASN A 68 -8.80 -8.14 -16.75
CA ASN A 68 -9.30 -9.37 -16.12
C ASN A 68 -8.39 -10.60 -16.38
N GLU A 69 -7.07 -10.39 -16.47
CA GLU A 69 -6.09 -11.47 -16.59
C GLU A 69 -5.94 -12.22 -15.26
N LEU A 70 -6.17 -11.56 -14.12
CA LEU A 70 -6.26 -12.15 -12.78
C LEU A 70 -7.40 -11.49 -11.98
N GLU A 71 -8.03 -12.27 -11.11
CA GLU A 71 -8.94 -11.74 -10.09
C GLU A 71 -8.18 -11.44 -8.79
N GLY A 72 -8.55 -10.35 -8.12
CA GLY A 72 -7.93 -9.96 -6.86
C GLY A 72 -7.93 -8.45 -6.67
N MET A 73 -6.92 -7.98 -5.96
CA MET A 73 -6.72 -6.57 -5.64
C MET A 73 -5.25 -6.21 -5.70
N LEU A 74 -4.91 -4.95 -6.02
CA LEU A 74 -3.51 -4.52 -6.03
C LEU A 74 -2.87 -4.77 -4.67
N GLY A 75 -1.65 -5.30 -4.68
CA GLY A 75 -0.89 -5.48 -3.45
C GLY A 75 0.56 -5.85 -3.67
N ASN A 76 1.35 -5.49 -2.68
CA ASN A 76 2.80 -5.43 -2.75
C ASN A 76 3.40 -6.08 -1.50
N ILE A 77 4.57 -6.68 -1.69
CA ILE A 77 5.46 -7.07 -0.59
C ILE A 77 6.69 -6.16 -0.66
N TYR A 78 7.03 -5.51 0.43
CA TYR A 78 8.28 -4.75 0.55
C TYR A 78 9.23 -5.48 1.50
N TYR A 79 10.50 -5.60 1.11
CA TYR A 79 11.52 -6.34 1.85
C TYR A 79 12.53 -5.44 2.57
N ASN A 80 12.33 -4.13 2.50
CA ASN A 80 13.15 -3.12 3.15
C ASN A 80 12.40 -1.78 3.20
N ASP A 81 12.89 -0.89 4.04
CA ASP A 81 12.48 0.50 4.11
C ASP A 81 13.45 1.38 3.28
N PRO A 82 12.98 2.06 2.22
CA PRO A 82 13.83 2.91 1.39
C PRO A 82 14.43 4.10 2.16
N ASP A 83 13.76 4.61 3.19
CA ASP A 83 14.27 5.71 4.02
C ASP A 83 15.47 5.26 4.86
N LYS A 84 15.50 3.99 5.28
CA LYS A 84 16.65 3.39 5.98
C LYS A 84 17.76 2.90 5.06
N SER A 85 17.47 2.71 3.76
CA SER A 85 18.37 2.05 2.81
C SER A 85 18.83 2.94 1.65
N GLY A 86 18.68 4.26 1.80
CA GLY A 86 19.25 5.24 0.88
C GLY A 86 18.62 5.21 -0.51
N ASP A 87 17.29 5.31 -0.56
CA ASP A 87 16.43 5.25 -1.76
C ASP A 87 16.34 3.86 -2.44
N SER A 88 17.08 2.85 -1.96
CA SER A 88 16.99 1.49 -2.48
C SER A 88 15.67 0.84 -2.08
N LEU A 89 15.01 0.16 -3.02
CA LEU A 89 13.76 -0.54 -2.82
C LEU A 89 13.86 -1.95 -3.38
N ARG A 90 13.51 -2.92 -2.54
CA ARG A 90 13.28 -4.32 -2.90
C ARG A 90 11.82 -4.63 -2.64
N ALA A 91 11.08 -4.85 -3.71
CA ALA A 91 9.65 -5.09 -3.65
C ALA A 91 9.24 -6.28 -4.52
N PHE A 92 8.05 -6.81 -4.26
CA PHE A 92 7.33 -7.72 -5.12
C PHE A 92 5.97 -7.10 -5.37
N VAL A 93 5.78 -6.54 -6.57
CA VAL A 93 4.63 -5.70 -6.93
C VAL A 93 3.66 -6.52 -7.77
N GLY A 94 2.38 -6.51 -7.40
CA GLY A 94 1.40 -7.31 -8.13
C GLY A 94 -0.01 -7.23 -7.55
N ILE A 95 -0.63 -8.40 -7.44
CA ILE A 95 -2.04 -8.59 -7.10
C ILE A 95 -2.13 -9.62 -5.97
N ILE A 96 -2.84 -9.28 -4.88
CA ILE A 96 -3.29 -10.27 -3.92
C ILE A 96 -4.45 -11.05 -4.53
N VAL A 97 -4.25 -12.35 -4.68
CA VAL A 97 -5.26 -13.29 -5.20
C VAL A 97 -5.96 -14.02 -4.05
N PRO A 98 -7.27 -14.29 -4.15
CA PRO A 98 -8.04 -14.89 -3.06
C PRO A 98 -7.64 -16.34 -2.77
N ASP A 99 -7.27 -17.09 -3.80
CA ASP A 99 -6.71 -18.43 -3.68
C ASP A 99 -5.77 -18.76 -4.86
N THR A 100 -5.15 -19.93 -4.81
CA THR A 100 -4.16 -20.39 -5.80
C THR A 100 -4.69 -21.52 -6.68
N ASN A 101 -5.98 -21.84 -6.60
CA ASN A 101 -6.56 -22.96 -7.32
C ASN A 101 -6.83 -22.56 -8.77
N ASN A 102 -6.29 -23.30 -9.73
CA ASN A 102 -6.49 -23.06 -11.16
C ASN A 102 -6.06 -21.66 -11.65
N ILE A 103 -5.13 -21.01 -10.94
CA ILE A 103 -4.57 -19.73 -11.38
C ILE A 103 -3.68 -19.92 -12.60
N THR A 104 -3.88 -19.09 -13.62
CA THR A 104 -2.97 -18.96 -14.76
C THR A 104 -2.26 -17.63 -14.64
N LEU A 105 -0.97 -17.65 -14.33
CA LEU A 105 -0.20 -16.42 -14.15
C LEU A 105 0.07 -15.72 -15.49
N PRO A 106 -0.05 -14.39 -15.56
CA PRO A 106 0.40 -13.61 -16.70
C PRO A 106 1.89 -13.84 -17.00
N ALA A 107 2.30 -13.52 -18.24
CA ALA A 107 3.70 -13.66 -18.62
C ALA A 107 4.62 -12.82 -17.71
N GLY A 108 5.66 -13.45 -17.17
CA GLY A 108 6.62 -12.81 -16.27
C GLY A 108 6.15 -12.62 -14.83
N TYR A 109 4.96 -13.11 -14.47
CA TYR A 109 4.49 -13.12 -13.08
C TYR A 109 4.97 -14.37 -12.35
N GLU A 110 5.30 -14.19 -11.08
CA GLU A 110 5.58 -15.24 -10.12
C GLU A 110 4.48 -15.22 -9.04
N LEU A 111 4.38 -16.32 -8.29
CA LEU A 111 3.50 -16.40 -7.12
C LEU A 111 4.35 -16.43 -5.84
N ARG A 112 4.03 -15.56 -4.89
CA ARG A 112 4.61 -15.53 -3.55
C ARG A 112 3.53 -15.80 -2.51
N THR A 113 3.85 -16.68 -1.57
CA THR A 113 2.99 -16.92 -0.41
C THR A 113 3.59 -16.23 0.80
N VAL A 114 2.81 -15.33 1.41
CA VAL A 114 3.12 -14.79 2.74
C VAL A 114 2.37 -15.64 3.76
N PRO A 115 3.08 -16.43 4.60
CA PRO A 115 2.43 -17.28 5.56
C PRO A 115 1.74 -16.44 6.65
N GLY A 116 0.50 -16.82 6.99
CA GLY A 116 -0.23 -16.26 8.12
C GLY A 116 0.27 -16.78 9.47
N GLY A 117 -0.44 -16.42 10.54
CA GLY A 117 -0.18 -16.88 11.90
C GLY A 117 0.86 -16.06 12.65
N ARG A 118 1.33 -14.94 12.09
CA ARG A 118 2.28 -14.03 12.74
C ARG A 118 1.53 -12.91 13.42
N GLN A 119 2.04 -12.40 14.54
CA GLN A 119 1.55 -11.13 15.06
C GLN A 119 2.04 -10.00 14.15
N VAL A 120 1.12 -9.16 13.71
CA VAL A 120 1.37 -8.01 12.85
C VAL A 120 0.71 -6.79 13.44
N VAL A 121 1.33 -5.63 13.27
CA VAL A 121 0.61 -4.35 13.35
C VAL A 121 -0.07 -4.16 12.00
N ARG A 122 -1.41 -4.09 12.01
CA ARG A 122 -2.22 -3.76 10.85
C ARG A 122 -2.69 -2.33 10.97
N ALA A 123 -2.54 -1.55 9.90
CA ALA A 123 -3.24 -0.29 9.72
C ALA A 123 -4.20 -0.36 8.52
N GLU A 124 -5.37 0.25 8.64
CA GLU A 124 -6.38 0.37 7.59
C GLU A 124 -6.84 1.83 7.47
N VAL A 125 -7.02 2.34 6.24
CA VAL A 125 -7.51 3.71 6.04
C VAL A 125 -8.45 3.80 4.84
N ASN A 126 -9.51 4.59 4.97
CA ASN A 126 -10.38 4.99 3.86
C ASN A 126 -9.80 6.23 3.18
N ALA A 127 -8.84 6.01 2.28
CA ALA A 127 -8.22 7.01 1.44
C ALA A 127 -7.79 6.36 0.12
N THR A 128 -7.67 7.19 -0.92
CA THR A 128 -7.23 6.69 -2.25
C THR A 128 -5.79 6.20 -2.20
N ILE A 129 -5.41 5.34 -3.15
CA ILE A 129 -4.02 4.84 -3.30
C ILE A 129 -2.95 5.94 -3.37
N ALA A 130 -3.32 7.16 -3.77
CA ALA A 130 -2.41 8.31 -3.82
C ALA A 130 -2.07 8.90 -2.45
N VAL A 131 -2.86 8.60 -1.42
CA VAL A 131 -2.74 9.17 -0.06
C VAL A 131 -2.61 8.10 1.00
N ALA A 132 -3.18 6.91 0.77
CA ALA A 132 -3.21 5.82 1.74
C ALA A 132 -1.81 5.36 2.20
N PRO A 133 -0.81 5.13 1.32
CA PRO A 133 0.49 4.61 1.74
C PRO A 133 1.14 5.46 2.83
N ASP A 134 1.33 6.76 2.59
CA ASP A 134 1.99 7.67 3.55
C ASP A 134 1.30 7.64 4.92
N LYS A 135 -0.03 7.59 4.94
CA LYS A 135 -0.81 7.52 6.18
C LYS A 135 -0.67 6.19 6.90
N LEU A 136 -0.73 5.10 6.15
CA LEU A 136 -0.65 3.74 6.68
C LEU A 136 0.70 3.48 7.35
N TYR A 137 1.81 3.79 6.66
CA TYR A 137 3.14 3.60 7.22
C TYR A 137 3.40 4.50 8.43
N ALA A 138 3.00 5.78 8.36
CA ALA A 138 3.11 6.68 9.50
C ALA A 138 2.37 6.12 10.74
N ALA A 139 1.12 5.69 10.56
CA ALA A 139 0.31 5.18 11.65
C ALA A 139 0.86 3.87 12.26
N VAL A 140 1.39 2.96 11.43
CA VAL A 140 2.05 1.74 11.93
C VAL A 140 3.29 2.07 12.76
N PHE A 141 4.14 2.97 12.28
CA PHE A 141 5.38 3.31 12.97
C PHE A 141 5.14 4.11 14.26
N ASP A 142 4.17 5.02 14.24
CA ASP A 142 3.75 5.76 15.44
C ASP A 142 3.19 4.79 16.49
N TYR A 143 2.27 3.90 16.10
CA TYR A 143 1.70 2.90 17.00
C TYR A 143 2.77 1.97 17.59
N ALA A 144 3.69 1.45 16.76
CA ALA A 144 4.76 0.60 17.24
C ALA A 144 5.70 1.32 18.20
N GLN A 145 5.96 2.62 17.98
CA GLN A 145 6.72 3.43 18.92
C GLN A 145 5.98 3.62 20.26
N GLU A 146 4.70 3.95 20.23
CA GLU A 146 3.86 4.14 21.43
C GLU A 146 3.78 2.86 22.27
N GLU A 147 3.58 1.72 21.61
CA GLU A 147 3.46 0.40 22.25
C GLU A 147 4.82 -0.30 22.49
N ASN A 148 5.94 0.35 22.17
CA ASN A 148 7.30 -0.18 22.30
C ASN A 148 7.50 -1.54 21.57
N LEU A 149 6.84 -1.69 20.42
CA LEU A 149 6.95 -2.86 19.55
C LEU A 149 8.15 -2.72 18.61
N GLN A 150 8.88 -3.81 18.42
CA GLN A 150 9.89 -3.90 17.37
C GLN A 150 9.25 -4.50 16.13
N LEU A 151 9.41 -3.84 14.98
CA LEU A 151 8.91 -4.31 13.71
C LEU A 151 10.01 -4.95 12.87
N GLU A 152 9.64 -5.86 11.97
CA GLU A 152 10.50 -6.35 10.91
C GLU A 152 10.50 -5.41 9.70
N ASP A 153 11.60 -5.40 8.94
CA ASP A 153 11.66 -4.71 7.64
C ASP A 153 11.02 -5.60 6.55
N PHE A 154 9.75 -5.94 6.73
CA PHE A 154 8.93 -6.73 5.82
C PHE A 154 7.49 -6.22 5.89
N TYR A 155 6.92 -5.83 4.76
CA TYR A 155 5.64 -5.13 4.71
C TYR A 155 4.76 -5.77 3.66
N VAL A 156 3.48 -5.97 3.98
CA VAL A 156 2.47 -6.41 3.01
C VAL A 156 1.42 -5.33 2.93
N GLU A 157 1.28 -4.74 1.74
CA GLU A 157 0.33 -3.66 1.47
C GLU A 157 -0.67 -4.11 0.41
N TRP A 158 -1.93 -3.72 0.54
CA TRP A 158 -2.93 -3.95 -0.49
C TRP A 158 -4.09 -2.96 -0.44
N PHE A 159 -4.84 -2.92 -1.52
CA PHE A 159 -5.94 -1.98 -1.73
C PHE A 159 -7.23 -2.73 -2.06
N PRO A 160 -8.03 -3.12 -1.05
CA PRO A 160 -9.27 -3.87 -1.27
C PRO A 160 -10.29 -3.16 -2.14
N GLU A 161 -10.29 -1.83 -2.10
CA GLU A 161 -11.20 -0.92 -2.79
C GLU A 161 -10.40 0.32 -3.23
N ASP A 162 -10.88 1.08 -4.22
CA ASP A 162 -10.17 2.25 -4.78
C ASP A 162 -9.83 3.32 -3.73
N ASP A 163 -10.65 3.41 -2.68
CA ASP A 163 -10.56 4.34 -1.57
C ASP A 163 -10.26 3.65 -0.23
N ARG A 164 -9.68 2.44 -0.26
CA ARG A 164 -9.27 1.71 0.94
C ARG A 164 -7.88 1.11 0.79
N GLY A 165 -6.99 1.41 1.74
CA GLY A 165 -5.66 0.81 1.83
C GLY A 165 -5.46 0.07 3.14
N VAL A 166 -4.65 -0.99 3.10
CA VAL A 166 -4.25 -1.78 4.25
C VAL A 166 -2.76 -2.08 4.19
N VAL A 167 -2.07 -1.99 5.33
CA VAL A 167 -0.70 -2.49 5.48
C VAL A 167 -0.59 -3.38 6.72
N GLU A 168 0.20 -4.44 6.60
CA GLU A 168 0.61 -5.29 7.72
C GLU A 168 2.13 -5.32 7.84
N VAL A 169 2.60 -5.14 9.09
CA VAL A 169 4.03 -5.21 9.41
C VAL A 169 4.22 -6.17 10.59
N PRO A 170 5.00 -7.26 10.42
CA PRO A 170 5.24 -8.21 11.48
C PRO A 170 5.95 -7.61 12.69
N VAL A 171 5.48 -8.01 13.87
CA VAL A 171 6.17 -7.75 15.13
C VAL A 171 7.31 -8.76 15.27
N ARG A 172 8.50 -8.24 15.56
CA ARG A 172 9.71 -9.02 15.83
C ARG A 172 9.53 -9.75 17.16
N GLN A 173 9.62 -11.08 17.12
CA GLN A 173 9.56 -11.94 18.30
C GLN A 173 10.85 -11.90 19.12
#